data_AF-A0A662S7J5-F1
#
_entry.id   AF-A0A662S7J5-F1
#
_cell.length_a   1.000
_cell.length_b   1.000
_cell.length_c   1.000
_cell.angle_alpha   90.00
_cell.angle_beta   90.00
_cell.angle_gamma   90.00
#
_symmetry.space_group_name_H-M   'P 1'
#
loop_
_entity.id
_entity.type
_entity.pdbx_description
1 polymer ?
#
loop_
_entity_poly.entity_id
_entity_poly.type
_entity_poly.pdbx_seq_one_letter_code
_entity_poly.pdbx_strand_id
1 'polypeptide(L)'
;MIITEVKWSSAIDELLRQKFKELTIEKLREEIFTKHGINVPELLILHRAEELGLIDEVFKELERGKKPSYLKSQRVWLQGAETIRVKGDVRIPPKEVVPYNLIVCGDLFTKEEVVIRGGIHVKGDAVIGPRNGIGKSLVVEGDLLIGEDTLIGNCVDARGSIYMARGVTIGISKEGGGLVSGKTVYMERETLGKTKIYAAEGIRIVDSLKEVLPEKFRVTMLGGY
;
A
#
# COMPACT_ATOMS: atom_id res chain seq x y z
N MET A 1 -7.36 -11.18 11.91
CA MET A 1 -8.29 -10.28 12.65
C MET A 1 -9.08 -9.52 11.60
N ILE A 2 -10.42 -9.52 11.65
CA ILE A 2 -11.26 -8.92 10.61
C ILE A 2 -11.03 -7.40 10.61
N ILE A 3 -10.51 -6.81 9.51
CA ILE A 3 -10.49 -5.35 9.33
C ILE A 3 -11.93 -4.92 9.05
N THR A 4 -12.71 -4.76 10.12
CA THR A 4 -14.02 -4.10 10.05
C THR A 4 -13.79 -2.62 9.76
N GLU A 5 -14.63 -2.06 8.90
CA GLU A 5 -14.74 -0.62 8.60
C GLU A 5 -14.59 0.20 9.89
N VAL A 6 -13.47 0.94 10.00
CA VAL A 6 -13.13 1.68 11.21
C VAL A 6 -14.13 2.80 11.38
N LYS A 7 -14.97 2.71 12.41
CA LYS A 7 -15.94 3.75 12.74
C LYS A 7 -15.22 4.89 13.47
N TRP A 8 -14.83 5.90 12.72
CA TRP A 8 -14.28 7.14 13.28
C TRP A 8 -15.32 7.84 14.15
N SER A 9 -14.92 8.24 15.35
CA SER A 9 -15.74 9.01 16.29
C SER A 9 -15.07 10.34 16.59
N SER A 10 -15.85 11.33 17.03
CA SER A 10 -15.30 12.64 17.42
C SER A 10 -14.25 12.54 18.52
N ALA A 11 -14.33 11.54 19.40
CA ALA A 11 -13.32 11.29 20.44
C ALA A 11 -11.98 10.84 19.85
N ILE A 12 -12.00 10.01 18.79
CA ILE A 12 -10.79 9.59 18.09
C ILE A 12 -10.23 10.75 17.26
N ASP A 13 -11.09 11.55 16.61
CA ASP A 13 -10.65 12.73 15.88
C ASP A 13 -9.95 13.74 16.81
N GLU A 14 -10.51 13.96 18.01
CA GLU A 14 -9.91 14.83 19.02
C GLU A 14 -8.57 14.29 19.51
N LEU A 15 -8.48 12.97 19.75
CA LEU A 15 -7.20 12.32 20.07
C LEU A 15 -6.16 12.56 18.97
N LEU A 16 -6.53 12.40 17.69
CA LEU A 16 -5.62 12.68 16.57
C LEU A 16 -5.21 14.14 16.55
N ARG A 17 -6.14 15.09 16.69
CA ARG A 17 -5.81 16.53 16.72
C ARG A 17 -4.82 16.88 17.83
N GLN A 18 -4.95 16.26 19.00
CA GLN A 18 -4.09 16.52 20.14
C GLN A 18 -2.73 15.82 20.03
N LYS A 19 -2.68 14.60 19.51
CA LYS A 19 -1.52 13.71 19.64
C LYS A 19 -0.77 13.42 18.35
N PHE A 20 -1.30 13.78 17.19
CA PHE A 20 -0.70 13.41 15.89
C PHE A 20 0.71 13.97 15.70
N LYS A 21 0.99 15.16 16.24
CA LYS A 21 2.34 15.77 16.19
C LYS A 21 3.28 15.28 17.29
N GLU A 22 2.73 14.68 18.36
CA GLU A 22 3.49 14.27 19.54
C GLU A 22 3.94 12.80 19.47
N LEU A 23 3.17 11.96 18.78
CA LEU A 23 3.34 10.52 18.77
C LEU A 23 3.61 9.98 17.37
N THR A 24 4.42 8.93 17.30
CA THR A 24 4.56 8.10 16.09
C THR A 24 3.22 7.42 15.77
N ILE A 25 3.00 7.05 14.50
CA ILE A 25 1.76 6.37 14.07
C ILE A 25 1.52 5.06 14.84
N GLU A 26 2.57 4.29 15.12
CA GLU A 26 2.50 3.07 15.94
C GLU A 26 1.94 3.36 17.35
N LYS A 27 2.49 4.34 18.04
CA LYS A 27 2.00 4.80 19.36
C LYS A 27 0.58 5.36 19.31
N LEU A 28 0.21 6.07 18.25
CA LEU A 28 -1.18 6.52 18.07
C LEU A 28 -2.14 5.34 17.93
N ARG A 29 -1.75 4.31 17.18
CA ARG A 29 -2.52 3.07 17.07
C ARG A 29 -2.69 2.40 18.43
N GLU A 30 -1.62 2.32 19.23
CA GLU A 30 -1.66 1.78 20.59
C GLU A 30 -2.57 2.59 21.51
N GLU A 31 -2.53 3.93 21.45
CA GLU A 31 -3.42 4.78 22.22
C GLU A 31 -4.89 4.61 21.81
N ILE A 32 -5.17 4.55 20.51
CA ILE A 32 -6.53 4.30 20.01
C ILE A 32 -7.03 2.94 20.51
N PHE A 33 -6.19 1.91 20.43
CA PHE A 33 -6.54 0.59 20.93
C PHE A 33 -6.79 0.59 22.44
N THR A 34 -5.92 1.23 23.21
CA THR A 34 -6.02 1.26 24.68
C THR A 34 -7.23 2.05 25.16
N LYS A 35 -7.52 3.21 24.55
CA LYS A 35 -8.59 4.12 24.97
C LYS A 35 -9.96 3.74 24.41
N HIS A 36 -9.99 3.15 23.22
CA HIS A 36 -11.24 2.91 22.48
C HIS A 36 -11.49 1.44 22.13
N GLY A 37 -10.53 0.54 22.37
CA GLY A 37 -10.67 -0.89 22.08
C GLY A 37 -10.63 -1.23 20.58
N ILE A 38 -10.21 -0.29 19.74
CA ILE A 38 -10.22 -0.43 18.28
C ILE A 38 -8.78 -0.55 17.77
N ASN A 39 -8.47 -1.66 17.09
CA ASN A 39 -7.19 -1.80 16.41
C ASN A 39 -7.31 -1.26 14.97
N VAL A 40 -6.69 -0.12 14.72
CA VAL A 40 -6.79 0.60 13.45
C VAL A 40 -5.50 0.42 12.64
N PRO A 41 -5.57 -0.02 11.36
CA PRO A 41 -4.41 0.00 10.48
C PRO A 41 -3.77 1.39 10.37
N GLU A 42 -2.44 1.46 10.38
CA GLU A 42 -1.70 2.72 10.38
C GLU A 42 -2.03 3.63 9.20
N LEU A 43 -2.26 3.05 8.01
CA LEU A 43 -2.70 3.80 6.83
C LEU A 43 -4.05 4.50 7.07
N LEU A 44 -4.99 3.87 7.78
CA LEU A 44 -6.29 4.48 8.05
C LEU A 44 -6.18 5.64 9.06
N ILE A 45 -5.26 5.55 10.02
CA ILE A 45 -4.91 6.67 10.92
C ILE A 45 -4.37 7.85 10.10
N LEU A 46 -3.47 7.56 9.16
CA LEU A 46 -2.90 8.58 8.27
C LEU A 46 -3.95 9.19 7.34
N HIS A 47 -4.81 8.38 6.72
CA HIS A 47 -5.89 8.89 5.88
C HIS A 47 -6.83 9.79 6.66
N ARG A 48 -7.20 9.41 7.89
CA ARG A 48 -8.03 10.25 8.75
C ARG A 48 -7.32 11.55 9.14
N ALA A 49 -6.02 11.49 9.45
CA ALA A 49 -5.23 12.68 9.76
C ALA A 49 -5.12 13.64 8.56
N GLU A 50 -5.07 13.10 7.33
CA GLU A 50 -5.16 13.89 6.09
C GLU A 50 -6.51 14.60 5.98
N GLU A 51 -7.62 13.87 6.16
CA GLU A 51 -8.97 14.46 6.17
C GLU A 51 -9.14 15.56 7.24
N LEU A 52 -8.41 15.47 8.35
CA LEU A 52 -8.41 16.43 9.44
C LEU A 52 -7.42 17.61 9.24
N GLY A 53 -6.62 17.59 8.17
CA GLY A 53 -5.64 18.63 7.83
C GLY A 53 -4.37 18.60 8.68
N LEU A 54 -3.97 17.46 9.23
CA LEU A 54 -2.87 17.34 10.21
C LEU A 54 -1.50 17.06 9.57
N ILE A 55 -1.43 16.81 8.27
CA ILE A 55 -0.25 16.21 7.60
C ILE A 55 0.75 17.22 7.01
N ASP A 56 0.42 18.52 6.96
CA ASP A 56 1.15 19.54 6.19
C ASP A 56 2.51 20.01 6.73
N GLU A 57 3.23 19.15 7.47
CA GLU A 57 4.62 19.35 7.87
C GLU A 57 5.60 18.35 7.23
N VAL A 58 5.15 17.14 6.84
CA VAL A 58 6.01 16.08 6.26
C VAL A 58 6.57 16.47 4.88
N PHE A 59 5.81 17.24 4.09
CA PHE A 59 6.25 17.75 2.78
C PHE A 59 7.43 18.73 2.89
N LYS A 60 7.50 19.51 3.98
CA LYS A 60 8.59 20.48 4.21
C LYS A 60 9.93 19.82 4.53
N GLU A 61 9.93 18.58 5.02
CA GLU A 61 11.16 17.86 5.36
C GLU A 61 11.80 17.17 4.15
N LEU A 62 11.01 16.74 3.16
CA LEU A 62 11.52 16.19 1.88
C LEU A 62 12.22 17.25 1.03
N GLU A 63 11.68 18.48 1.02
CA GLU A 63 12.32 19.63 0.37
C GLU A 63 13.70 19.96 1.00
N ARG A 64 13.92 19.56 2.26
CA ARG A 64 15.16 19.81 3.02
C ARG A 64 16.29 18.79 2.80
N GLY A 65 16.10 17.81 1.92
CA GLY A 65 17.20 17.35 1.07
C GLY A 65 18.11 16.22 1.56
N LYS A 66 17.58 14.99 1.65
CA LYS A 66 18.39 13.76 1.44
C LYS A 66 17.58 12.68 0.73
N LYS A 67 18.12 12.17 -0.39
CA LYS A 67 17.59 11.01 -1.12
C LYS A 67 17.51 9.78 -0.19
N PRO A 68 16.36 9.07 -0.11
CA PRO A 68 16.20 7.90 0.75
C PRO A 68 17.24 6.82 0.49
N SER A 69 17.64 6.10 1.54
CA SER A 69 18.72 5.10 1.50
C SER A 69 18.52 4.04 0.43
N TYR A 70 17.30 3.50 0.32
CA TYR A 70 16.92 2.48 -0.66
C TYR A 70 16.93 2.98 -2.12
N LEU A 71 16.98 4.29 -2.35
CA LEU A 71 17.14 4.88 -3.68
C LEU A 71 18.56 5.33 -3.97
N LYS A 72 19.48 5.36 -3.00
CA LYS A 72 20.79 6.03 -3.13
C LYS A 72 21.58 5.58 -4.36
N SER A 73 21.61 4.28 -4.64
CA SER A 73 22.32 3.68 -5.78
C SER A 73 21.66 3.91 -7.14
N GLN A 74 20.43 4.45 -7.19
CA GLN A 74 19.61 4.50 -8.40
C GLN A 74 19.66 5.86 -9.10
N ARG A 75 19.52 5.91 -10.42
CA ARG A 75 19.29 7.19 -11.12
C ARG A 75 17.83 7.61 -10.92
N VAL A 76 17.64 8.64 -10.10
CA VAL A 76 16.34 9.20 -9.73
C VAL A 76 16.15 10.55 -10.42
N TRP A 77 14.93 10.80 -10.89
CA TRP A 77 14.50 12.08 -11.43
C TRP A 77 13.31 12.57 -10.61
N LEU A 78 13.41 13.79 -10.07
CA LEU A 78 12.24 14.46 -9.51
C LEU A 78 11.38 14.94 -10.68
N GLN A 79 10.15 14.44 -10.74
CA GLN A 79 9.17 14.85 -11.74
C GLN A 79 8.12 15.71 -11.04
N GLY A 80 8.45 16.98 -10.80
CA GLY A 80 7.66 17.88 -9.96
C GLY A 80 7.95 17.70 -8.47
N ALA A 81 7.21 18.44 -7.62
CA ALA A 81 7.48 18.54 -6.18
C ALA A 81 7.22 17.24 -5.39
N GLU A 82 6.38 16.33 -5.92
CA GLU A 82 5.87 15.16 -5.15
C GLU A 82 6.03 13.81 -5.86
N THR A 83 6.73 13.74 -7.00
CA THR A 83 6.88 12.47 -7.75
C THR A 83 8.34 12.12 -7.98
N ILE A 84 8.69 10.89 -7.63
CA ILE A 84 10.01 10.32 -7.83
C ILE A 84 9.95 9.28 -8.95
N ARG A 85 10.75 9.50 -10.00
CA ARG A 85 10.91 8.53 -11.09
C ARG A 85 12.23 7.78 -10.97
N VAL A 86 12.15 6.47 -10.97
CA VAL A 86 13.27 5.53 -10.88
C VAL A 86 13.42 4.76 -12.19
N LYS A 87 14.65 4.66 -12.72
CA LYS A 87 14.92 3.97 -14.00
C LYS A 87 14.96 2.44 -13.94
N GLY A 88 15.20 1.83 -12.78
CA GLY A 88 15.27 0.38 -12.61
C GLY A 88 14.33 -0.10 -11.51
N ASP A 89 14.59 -1.30 -11.00
CA ASP A 89 13.77 -1.93 -9.98
C ASP A 89 13.89 -1.20 -8.65
N VAL A 90 12.84 -1.17 -7.84
CA VAL A 90 12.84 -0.58 -6.49
C VAL A 90 12.57 -1.65 -5.46
N ARG A 91 13.35 -1.63 -4.37
CA ARG A 91 13.12 -2.46 -3.18
C ARG A 91 12.92 -1.55 -1.99
N ILE A 92 11.73 -1.58 -1.40
CA ILE A 92 11.40 -0.79 -0.22
C ILE A 92 11.55 -1.68 1.02
N PRO A 93 12.42 -1.32 1.98
CA PRO A 93 12.65 -2.11 3.19
C PRO A 93 11.41 -2.09 4.10
N PRO A 94 11.33 -3.00 5.09
CA PRO A 94 10.15 -3.08 5.95
C PRO A 94 9.97 -1.80 6.78
N LYS A 95 8.72 -1.50 7.16
CA LYS A 95 8.34 -0.36 8.01
C LYS A 95 8.63 1.03 7.43
N GLU A 96 8.95 1.12 6.14
CA GLU A 96 9.33 2.39 5.54
C GLU A 96 8.11 3.23 5.17
N VAL A 97 8.21 4.54 5.39
CA VAL A 97 7.18 5.51 4.97
C VAL A 97 7.64 6.22 3.70
N VAL A 98 6.85 6.09 2.64
CA VAL A 98 7.08 6.73 1.34
C VAL A 98 6.04 7.84 1.12
N PRO A 99 6.39 9.10 1.39
CA PRO A 99 5.44 10.21 1.40
C PRO A 99 5.06 10.75 0.02
N TYR A 100 5.71 10.27 -1.05
CA TYR A 100 5.60 10.80 -2.41
C TYR A 100 5.04 9.77 -3.39
N ASN A 101 4.68 10.21 -4.60
CA ASN A 101 4.32 9.33 -5.69
C ASN A 101 5.58 8.66 -6.27
N LEU A 102 5.47 7.41 -6.69
CA LEU A 102 6.59 6.63 -7.20
C LEU A 102 6.30 6.13 -8.62
N ILE A 103 7.20 6.42 -9.55
CA ILE A 103 7.23 5.85 -10.91
C ILE A 103 8.44 4.94 -11.01
N VAL A 104 8.23 3.64 -11.11
CA VAL A 104 9.27 2.61 -11.23
C VAL A 104 9.31 2.10 -12.66
N CYS A 105 10.43 2.30 -13.37
CA CYS A 105 10.57 1.83 -14.75
C CYS A 105 10.98 0.36 -14.87
N GLY A 106 11.33 -0.30 -13.76
CA GLY A 106 11.49 -1.75 -13.65
C GLY A 106 10.43 -2.34 -12.71
N ASP A 107 10.83 -3.32 -11.91
CA ASP A 107 9.97 -4.01 -10.95
C ASP A 107 9.91 -3.29 -9.59
N LEU A 108 8.79 -3.40 -8.88
CA LEU A 108 8.66 -2.89 -7.51
C LEU A 108 8.51 -4.03 -6.50
N PHE A 109 9.34 -4.03 -5.48
CA PHE A 109 9.23 -4.95 -4.35
C PHE A 109 9.13 -4.16 -3.05
N THR A 110 8.13 -4.46 -2.27
CA THR A 110 7.99 -3.91 -0.92
C THR A 110 8.01 -5.06 0.07
N LYS A 111 8.70 -4.85 1.20
CA LYS A 111 8.66 -5.75 2.35
C LYS A 111 7.41 -5.44 3.19
N GLU A 112 7.34 -6.00 4.38
CA GLU A 112 6.21 -5.83 5.30
C GLU A 112 6.10 -4.43 5.90
N GLU A 113 4.88 -4.03 6.22
CA GLU A 113 4.57 -2.79 6.98
C GLU A 113 5.04 -1.49 6.31
N VAL A 114 5.19 -1.50 4.99
CA VAL A 114 5.49 -0.30 4.20
C VAL A 114 4.24 0.55 4.02
N VAL A 115 4.36 1.86 4.26
CA VAL A 115 3.28 2.82 4.05
C VAL A 115 3.67 3.82 2.97
N ILE A 116 2.97 3.76 1.83
CA ILE A 116 3.17 4.64 0.69
C ILE A 116 1.98 5.60 0.61
N ARG A 117 2.19 6.89 0.80
CA ARG A 117 1.09 7.87 0.75
C ARG A 117 0.68 8.22 -0.68
N GLY A 118 1.65 8.29 -1.57
CA GLY A 118 1.44 8.62 -2.97
C GLY A 118 0.87 7.48 -3.81
N GLY A 119 0.58 7.79 -5.06
CA GLY A 119 0.27 6.80 -6.09
C GLY A 119 1.53 6.13 -6.62
N ILE A 120 1.37 4.91 -7.12
CA ILE A 120 2.46 4.11 -7.63
C ILE A 120 2.18 3.72 -9.08
N HIS A 121 3.17 3.90 -9.94
CA HIS A 121 3.16 3.39 -11.30
C HIS A 121 4.41 2.53 -11.54
N VAL A 122 4.21 1.26 -11.90
CA VAL A 122 5.27 0.27 -12.11
C VAL A 122 5.19 -0.23 -13.55
N LYS A 123 6.30 -0.15 -14.29
CA LYS A 123 6.39 -0.67 -15.67
C LYS A 123 6.66 -2.16 -15.75
N GLY A 124 7.31 -2.71 -14.74
CA GLY A 124 7.53 -4.14 -14.60
C GLY A 124 6.43 -4.82 -13.79
N ASP A 125 6.82 -5.88 -13.09
CA ASP A 125 6.00 -6.58 -12.12
C ASP A 125 6.06 -5.88 -10.75
N ALA A 126 5.07 -6.13 -9.90
CA ALA A 126 5.05 -5.60 -8.54
C ALA A 126 4.74 -6.68 -7.50
N VAL A 127 5.45 -6.60 -6.37
CA VAL A 127 5.14 -7.34 -5.14
C VAL A 127 4.89 -6.34 -4.02
N ILE A 128 3.63 -6.32 -3.57
CA ILE A 128 3.22 -5.60 -2.39
C ILE A 128 3.29 -6.56 -1.21
N GLY A 129 4.26 -6.35 -0.31
CA GLY A 129 4.46 -7.17 0.88
C GLY A 129 3.28 -7.11 1.85
N PRO A 130 3.27 -7.97 2.88
CA PRO A 130 2.15 -8.07 3.80
C PRO A 130 2.05 -6.84 4.71
N ARG A 131 0.82 -6.51 5.14
CA ARG A 131 0.51 -5.37 6.01
C ARG A 131 0.92 -4.00 5.44
N ASN A 132 1.01 -3.90 4.12
CA ASN A 132 1.35 -2.64 3.47
C ASN A 132 0.14 -1.73 3.29
N GLY A 133 0.39 -0.44 3.23
CA GLY A 133 -0.60 0.58 2.95
C GLY A 133 -0.22 1.44 1.75
N ILE A 134 -1.13 1.63 0.80
CA ILE A 134 -0.95 2.59 -0.31
C ILE A 134 -2.10 3.61 -0.26
N GLY A 135 -1.80 4.89 -0.14
CA GLY A 135 -2.79 5.95 0.06
C GLY A 135 -3.58 6.33 -1.19
N LYS A 136 -3.07 6.02 -2.39
CA LYS A 136 -3.70 6.32 -3.68
C LYS A 136 -3.75 5.08 -4.58
N SER A 137 -3.79 5.26 -5.89
CA SER A 137 -3.85 4.16 -6.86
C SER A 137 -2.51 3.46 -7.06
N LEU A 138 -2.59 2.18 -7.39
CA LEU A 138 -1.47 1.34 -7.83
C LEU A 138 -1.71 0.89 -9.27
N VAL A 139 -0.82 1.27 -10.18
CA VAL A 139 -0.84 0.89 -11.58
C VAL A 139 0.39 0.05 -11.91
N VAL A 140 0.20 -1.12 -12.51
CA VAL A 140 1.27 -2.09 -12.82
C VAL A 140 1.12 -2.56 -14.27
N GLU A 141 2.14 -2.37 -15.10
CA GLU A 141 2.10 -2.88 -16.50
C GLU A 141 2.36 -4.39 -16.59
N GLY A 142 2.99 -4.98 -15.58
CA GLY A 142 3.19 -6.43 -15.43
C GLY A 142 2.14 -7.12 -14.57
N ASP A 143 2.52 -8.26 -14.00
CA ASP A 143 1.77 -8.98 -12.99
C ASP A 143 1.94 -8.34 -11.61
N LEU A 144 0.94 -8.52 -10.74
CA LEU A 144 0.93 -7.95 -9.40
C LEU A 144 0.62 -9.03 -8.35
N LEU A 145 1.53 -9.20 -7.38
CA LEU A 145 1.28 -9.95 -6.16
C LEU A 145 0.97 -8.98 -5.01
N ILE A 146 -0.18 -9.16 -4.37
CA ILE A 146 -0.60 -8.43 -3.18
C ILE A 146 -0.61 -9.39 -1.99
N GLY A 147 0.27 -9.10 -1.02
CA GLY A 147 0.42 -9.85 0.22
C GLY A 147 -0.72 -9.64 1.19
N GLU A 148 -0.69 -10.44 2.26
CA GLU A 148 -1.75 -10.49 3.27
C GLU A 148 -1.96 -9.14 3.97
N ASP A 149 -3.18 -8.85 4.40
CA ASP A 149 -3.53 -7.65 5.20
C ASP A 149 -3.12 -6.30 4.57
N THR A 150 -3.06 -6.19 3.23
CA THR A 150 -2.72 -4.96 2.50
C THR A 150 -3.93 -4.02 2.31
N LEU A 151 -3.81 -2.69 2.45
CA LEU A 151 -4.89 -1.73 2.15
C LEU A 151 -4.47 -0.67 1.10
N ILE A 152 -5.28 -0.42 0.05
CA ILE A 152 -4.96 0.52 -1.05
C ILE A 152 -6.09 1.55 -1.27
N GLY A 153 -5.73 2.83 -1.38
CA GLY A 153 -6.59 4.00 -1.16
C GLY A 153 -7.36 4.58 -2.34
N ASN A 154 -7.40 3.90 -3.50
CA ASN A 154 -8.36 4.18 -4.57
C ASN A 154 -8.55 2.95 -5.49
N CYS A 155 -7.78 2.83 -6.57
CA CYS A 155 -7.89 1.68 -7.49
C CYS A 155 -6.57 0.93 -7.66
N VAL A 156 -6.71 -0.33 -8.05
CA VAL A 156 -5.61 -1.15 -8.55
C VAL A 156 -5.89 -1.44 -10.03
N ASP A 157 -4.91 -1.19 -10.89
CA ASP A 157 -4.95 -1.54 -12.31
C ASP A 157 -3.67 -2.27 -12.68
N ALA A 158 -3.78 -3.56 -13.01
CA ALA A 158 -2.67 -4.34 -13.55
C ALA A 158 -3.01 -4.81 -14.96
N ARG A 159 -2.11 -4.61 -15.93
CA ARG A 159 -2.27 -5.20 -17.27
C ARG A 159 -2.04 -6.72 -17.25
N GLY A 160 -1.24 -7.22 -16.31
CA GLY A 160 -1.02 -8.64 -16.08
C GLY A 160 -2.10 -9.29 -15.20
N SER A 161 -1.76 -10.44 -14.65
CA SER A 161 -2.59 -11.13 -13.65
C SER A 161 -2.35 -10.54 -12.26
N ILE A 162 -3.37 -10.59 -11.42
CA ILE A 162 -3.28 -10.18 -10.02
C ILE A 162 -3.42 -11.41 -9.12
N TYR A 163 -2.54 -11.52 -8.13
CA TYR A 163 -2.51 -12.59 -7.14
C TYR A 163 -2.73 -11.98 -5.75
N MET A 164 -3.80 -12.35 -5.05
CA MET A 164 -4.16 -11.77 -3.76
C MET A 164 -4.24 -12.81 -2.65
N ALA A 165 -3.42 -12.61 -1.61
CA ALA A 165 -3.49 -13.36 -0.37
C ALA A 165 -4.57 -12.75 0.58
N ARG A 166 -4.79 -13.37 1.75
CA ARG A 166 -5.89 -12.98 2.66
C ARG A 166 -5.71 -11.58 3.23
N GLY A 167 -6.79 -10.79 3.32
CA GLY A 167 -6.79 -9.48 4.00
C GLY A 167 -6.54 -8.24 3.13
N VAL A 168 -6.80 -8.29 1.82
CA VAL A 168 -6.58 -7.14 0.92
C VAL A 168 -7.83 -6.24 0.80
N THR A 169 -7.76 -4.94 1.10
CA THR A 169 -8.91 -4.02 0.87
C THR A 169 -8.54 -2.84 -0.03
N ILE A 170 -9.24 -2.69 -1.16
CA ILE A 170 -8.95 -1.72 -2.22
C ILE A 170 -10.18 -0.83 -2.44
N GLY A 171 -10.00 0.49 -2.35
CA GLY A 171 -11.09 1.46 -2.51
C GLY A 171 -11.74 1.84 -1.17
N ILE A 172 -10.91 2.29 -0.24
CA ILE A 172 -11.25 2.74 1.12
C ILE A 172 -11.61 4.24 1.20
N SER A 173 -11.47 4.99 0.10
CA SER A 173 -11.81 6.41 0.05
C SER A 173 -13.30 6.61 -0.24
N LYS A 174 -13.85 7.78 0.12
CA LYS A 174 -15.24 8.16 -0.21
C LYS A 174 -15.53 8.18 -1.72
N GLU A 175 -14.50 8.25 -2.54
CA GLU A 175 -14.57 8.25 -4.01
C GLU A 175 -14.84 6.85 -4.58
N GLY A 176 -14.78 5.81 -3.74
CA GLY A 176 -14.89 4.42 -4.15
C GLY A 176 -13.57 3.87 -4.68
N GLY A 177 -13.65 2.76 -5.40
CA GLY A 177 -12.47 2.09 -5.93
C GLY A 177 -12.79 0.70 -6.46
N GLY A 178 -11.78 0.12 -7.11
CA GLY A 178 -11.89 -1.19 -7.73
C GLY A 178 -10.54 -1.76 -8.10
N LEU A 179 -10.55 -3.04 -8.41
CA LEU A 179 -9.41 -3.77 -8.92
C LEU A 179 -9.70 -4.19 -10.35
N VAL A 180 -8.81 -3.85 -11.26
CA VAL A 180 -8.85 -4.18 -12.68
C VAL A 180 -7.62 -5.02 -13.00
N SER A 181 -7.85 -6.17 -13.62
CA SER A 181 -6.82 -7.04 -14.19
C SER A 181 -7.05 -7.20 -15.68
N GLY A 182 -6.00 -6.96 -16.46
CA GLY A 182 -5.98 -7.26 -17.90
C GLY A 182 -5.95 -8.75 -18.21
N LYS A 183 -5.76 -9.61 -17.19
CA LYS A 183 -5.80 -11.07 -17.30
C LYS A 183 -6.69 -11.68 -16.22
N THR A 184 -6.20 -12.72 -15.56
CA THR A 184 -6.89 -13.45 -14.49
C THR A 184 -6.62 -12.78 -13.13
N VAL A 185 -7.59 -12.84 -12.22
CA VAL A 185 -7.40 -12.53 -10.79
C VAL A 185 -7.42 -13.84 -10.02
N TYR A 186 -6.33 -14.15 -9.32
CA TYR A 186 -6.22 -15.30 -8.42
C TYR A 186 -6.39 -14.84 -6.98
N MET A 187 -7.37 -15.41 -6.29
CA MET A 187 -7.68 -15.09 -4.90
C MET A 187 -7.50 -16.32 -4.04
N GLU A 188 -6.66 -16.23 -3.01
CA GLU A 188 -6.62 -17.28 -2.00
C GLU A 188 -7.98 -17.39 -1.28
N ARG A 189 -8.37 -18.60 -0.89
CA ARG A 189 -9.60 -18.81 -0.13
C ARG A 189 -9.57 -17.97 1.14
N GLU A 190 -10.72 -17.41 1.51
CA GLU A 190 -10.88 -16.49 2.65
C GLU A 190 -10.23 -15.10 2.43
N THR A 191 -9.86 -14.74 1.20
CA THR A 191 -9.59 -13.34 0.87
C THR A 191 -10.86 -12.51 1.04
N LEU A 192 -10.86 -11.68 2.08
CA LEU A 192 -11.94 -10.77 2.44
C LEU A 192 -11.70 -9.42 1.73
N GLY A 193 -12.59 -9.03 0.81
CA GLY A 193 -12.52 -7.72 0.18
C GLY A 193 -13.89 -7.21 -0.25
N LYS A 194 -14.28 -6.02 0.24
CA LYS A 194 -15.42 -5.24 -0.28
C LYS A 194 -14.98 -4.44 -1.52
N THR A 195 -14.44 -5.10 -2.54
CA THR A 195 -13.87 -4.43 -3.72
C THR A 195 -14.56 -4.89 -4.98
N LYS A 196 -14.88 -3.96 -5.88
CA LYS A 196 -15.33 -4.29 -7.24
C LYS A 196 -14.15 -4.84 -8.03
N ILE A 197 -14.25 -6.06 -8.51
CA ILE A 197 -13.20 -6.73 -9.27
C ILE A 197 -13.65 -6.89 -10.72
N TYR A 198 -12.82 -6.43 -11.65
CA TYR A 198 -12.90 -6.77 -13.07
C TYR A 198 -11.62 -7.51 -13.47
N ALA A 199 -11.80 -8.63 -14.17
CA ALA A 199 -10.70 -9.45 -14.68
C ALA A 199 -11.07 -9.90 -16.09
N ALA A 200 -10.25 -9.54 -17.09
CA ALA A 200 -10.54 -9.83 -18.49
C ALA A 200 -10.65 -11.34 -18.77
N GLU A 201 -9.85 -12.15 -18.08
CA GLU A 201 -9.85 -13.62 -18.21
C GLU A 201 -10.59 -14.34 -17.06
N GLY A 202 -11.22 -13.58 -16.17
CA GLY A 202 -12.02 -14.08 -15.06
C GLY A 202 -11.30 -14.14 -13.70
N ILE A 203 -12.06 -14.55 -12.68
CA ILE A 203 -11.63 -14.60 -11.28
C ILE A 203 -11.54 -16.08 -10.87
N ARG A 204 -10.41 -16.48 -10.27
CA ARG A 204 -10.15 -17.84 -9.79
C ARG A 204 -9.88 -17.83 -8.30
N ILE A 205 -10.70 -18.58 -7.55
CA ILE A 205 -10.47 -18.83 -6.13
C ILE A 205 -9.61 -20.08 -6.01
N VAL A 206 -8.49 -19.99 -5.29
CA VAL A 206 -7.52 -21.08 -5.10
C VAL A 206 -7.32 -21.36 -3.62
N ASP A 207 -6.99 -22.59 -3.26
CA ASP A 207 -6.74 -22.95 -1.86
C ASP A 207 -5.40 -22.38 -1.37
N SER A 208 -4.38 -22.36 -2.25
CA SER A 208 -3.15 -21.62 -2.00
C SER A 208 -2.62 -20.90 -3.24
N LEU A 209 -2.18 -19.64 -3.06
CA LEU A 209 -1.49 -18.93 -4.14
C LEU A 209 -0.18 -19.61 -4.55
N LYS A 210 0.46 -20.38 -3.66
CA LYS A 210 1.72 -21.08 -3.96
C LYS A 210 1.60 -21.98 -5.19
N GLU A 211 0.44 -22.54 -5.44
CA GLU A 211 0.17 -23.46 -6.56
C GLU A 211 0.11 -22.75 -7.91
N VAL A 212 -0.39 -21.52 -7.94
CA VAL A 212 -0.65 -20.75 -9.17
C VAL A 212 0.32 -19.60 -9.40
N LEU A 213 1.13 -19.25 -8.40
CA LEU A 213 2.10 -18.16 -8.50
C LEU A 213 3.16 -18.44 -9.57
N PRO A 214 3.40 -17.49 -10.50
CA PRO A 214 4.54 -17.53 -11.40
C PRO A 214 5.86 -17.67 -10.64
N GLU A 215 6.81 -18.40 -11.22
CA GLU A 215 8.13 -18.66 -10.63
C GLU A 215 8.85 -17.36 -10.23
N LYS A 216 8.71 -16.31 -11.04
CA LYS A 216 9.25 -14.97 -10.79
C LYS A 216 8.85 -14.37 -9.43
N PHE A 217 7.68 -14.70 -8.90
CA PHE A 217 7.26 -14.29 -7.56
C PHE A 217 7.69 -15.24 -6.45
N ARG A 218 7.84 -16.54 -6.75
CA ARG A 218 8.28 -17.55 -5.77
C ARG A 218 9.72 -17.30 -5.29
N VAL A 219 10.61 -16.93 -6.21
CA VAL A 219 12.01 -16.59 -5.90
C VAL A 219 12.10 -15.34 -5.01
N THR A 220 11.19 -14.40 -5.22
CA THR A 220 11.14 -13.12 -4.50
C THR A 220 10.65 -13.26 -3.05
N MET A 221 9.74 -14.20 -2.77
CA MET A 221 9.20 -14.44 -1.42
C MET A 221 10.13 -15.25 -0.51
N LEU A 222 11.00 -16.09 -1.08
CA LEU A 222 11.94 -16.95 -0.33
C LEU A 222 13.34 -16.32 -0.17
N GLY A 223 13.66 -15.32 -0.99
CA GLY A 223 14.91 -14.56 -0.89
C GLY A 223 14.81 -13.47 0.17
N GLY A 224 15.19 -13.80 1.40
CA GLY A 224 15.52 -12.80 2.42
C GLY A 224 16.68 -11.92 1.95
N TYR A 225 16.36 -10.82 1.29
CA TYR A 225 17.24 -9.68 1.05
C TYR A 225 16.68 -8.45 1.75
#